data_AF-A0A556TRF6-F1
#
_entry.id   AF-A0A556TRF6-F1
#
_cell.length_a   1.000
_cell.length_b   1.000
_cell.length_c   1.000
_cell.angle_alpha   90.00
_cell.angle_beta   90.00
_cell.angle_gamma   90.00
#
_symmetry.space_group_name_H-M   'P 1'
#
loop_
_entity.id
_entity.type
_entity.pdbx_description
1 polymer ?
#
loop_
_entity_poly.entity_id
_entity_poly.type
_entity_poly.pdbx_seq_one_letter_code
_entity_poly.pdbx_strand_id
1 'polypeptide(L)'
;MTSSRRHHLKSLMLSIAKGLLEKESKQIVADKAAYMAQNCPELSIPHSMQELQDLCKKLHQTIDKTDEERYDLGSKVQKTDKEIEDLKIKVIDLIGKFKKPALRKVRMSADQMLQALLGSKHKVSLDLRANLKQVKKEVKEEAADVGDWRFEHNNCQDVRSLLLSIAAGLLEAEAKQLVEDKESYINEHCPEVNFGGSMQELQDLCKKLHQNIDKIDEERYDMEAKVAKTNKEIEDLKIKVVDLKGKFKKPVLKKVRMSADQMLQALLGSKHKVSLDLRANLKQVKKEVKEESAEQVGDWRKNIEDKAGMDGRKKMFESEA
;
A
#
# COMPACT_ATOMS: atom_id res chain seq x y z
N MET A 1 -19.73 -26.90 14.83
CA MET A 1 -18.74 -26.64 15.92
C MET A 1 -19.18 -25.42 16.73
N THR A 2 -19.28 -25.52 18.05
CA THR A 2 -19.61 -24.39 18.93
C THR A 2 -18.46 -23.38 18.98
N SER A 3 -18.76 -22.12 19.32
CA SER A 3 -17.71 -21.09 19.45
C SER A 3 -16.67 -21.45 20.51
N SER A 4 -17.13 -21.96 21.66
CA SER A 4 -16.27 -22.42 22.76
C SER A 4 -15.26 -23.47 22.29
N ARG A 5 -15.70 -24.50 21.55
CA ARG A 5 -14.80 -25.53 21.01
C ARG A 5 -13.76 -24.96 20.04
N ARG A 6 -14.12 -23.99 19.20
CA ARG A 6 -13.16 -23.32 18.29
C ARG A 6 -12.09 -22.53 19.04
N HIS A 7 -12.47 -21.82 20.10
CA HIS A 7 -11.51 -21.07 20.91
C HIS A 7 -10.55 -22.00 21.65
N HIS A 8 -11.07 -23.08 22.24
CA HIS A 8 -10.24 -24.08 22.90
C HIS A 8 -9.22 -24.71 21.95
N LEU A 9 -9.65 -25.13 20.75
CA LEU A 9 -8.75 -25.67 19.73
C LEU A 9 -7.67 -24.67 19.28
N LYS A 10 -8.04 -23.39 19.06
CA LYS A 10 -7.06 -22.34 18.73
C LYS A 10 -6.02 -22.16 19.83
N SER A 11 -6.45 -22.17 21.09
CA SER A 11 -5.54 -22.05 22.23
C SER A 11 -4.57 -23.23 22.31
N LEU A 12 -5.05 -24.46 22.13
CA LEU A 12 -4.20 -25.65 22.07
C LEU A 12 -3.19 -25.57 20.91
N MET A 13 -3.63 -25.19 19.71
CA MET A 13 -2.74 -25.03 18.56
C MET A 13 -1.63 -24.02 18.82
N LEU A 14 -1.95 -22.87 19.40
CA LEU A 14 -0.97 -21.85 19.75
C LEU A 14 0.01 -22.32 20.82
N SER A 15 -0.48 -23.06 21.82
CA SER A 15 0.38 -23.63 22.87
C SER A 15 1.38 -24.64 22.30
N ILE A 16 0.94 -25.51 21.40
CA ILE A 16 1.83 -26.47 20.72
C ILE A 16 2.83 -25.73 19.82
N ALA A 17 2.35 -24.77 19.02
CA ALA A 17 3.22 -23.98 18.14
C ALA A 17 4.32 -23.25 18.91
N LYS A 18 4.00 -22.64 20.06
CA LYS A 18 4.99 -22.02 20.94
C LYS A 18 6.05 -23.02 21.40
N GLY A 19 5.62 -24.21 21.84
CA GLY A 19 6.56 -25.26 22.26
C GLY A 19 7.46 -25.76 21.13
N LEU A 20 6.97 -25.80 19.89
CA LEU A 20 7.80 -26.16 18.73
C LEU A 20 8.83 -25.06 18.40
N LEU A 21 8.43 -23.79 18.43
CA LEU A 21 9.34 -22.65 18.22
C LEU A 21 10.46 -22.60 19.27
N GLU A 22 10.16 -22.92 20.53
CA GLU A 22 11.16 -23.00 21.60
C GLU A 22 12.13 -24.18 21.42
N LYS A 23 11.69 -25.29 20.83
CA LYS A 23 12.57 -26.42 20.50
C LYS A 23 13.47 -26.08 19.32
N GLU A 24 12.90 -25.49 18.28
CA GLU A 24 13.62 -25.05 17.09
C GLU A 24 14.70 -24.02 17.44
N SER A 25 14.39 -23.03 18.29
CA SER A 25 15.38 -22.03 18.71
C SER A 25 16.55 -22.64 19.48
N LYS A 26 16.30 -23.62 20.34
CA LYS A 26 17.35 -24.40 21.02
C LYS A 26 18.19 -25.20 20.04
N GLN A 27 17.56 -25.82 19.05
CA GLN A 27 18.26 -26.58 18.01
C GLN A 27 19.17 -25.68 17.18
N ILE A 28 18.70 -24.51 16.76
CA ILE A 28 19.49 -23.52 16.00
C ILE A 28 20.75 -23.11 16.79
N VAL A 29 20.63 -22.89 18.09
CA VAL A 29 21.78 -22.55 18.95
C VAL A 29 22.77 -23.72 19.03
N ALA A 30 22.27 -24.95 19.18
CA ALA A 30 23.10 -26.15 19.22
C ALA A 30 23.83 -26.38 17.88
N ASP A 31 23.12 -26.27 16.76
CA ASP A 31 23.67 -26.42 15.42
C ASP A 31 24.73 -25.33 15.13
N LYS A 32 24.47 -24.09 15.55
CA LYS A 32 25.46 -23.00 15.46
C LYS A 32 26.71 -23.32 16.28
N ALA A 33 26.57 -23.82 17.50
CA ALA A 33 27.71 -24.19 18.34
C ALA A 33 28.51 -25.35 17.72
N ALA A 34 27.84 -26.36 17.19
CA ALA A 34 28.47 -27.48 16.49
C ALA A 34 29.23 -27.02 15.24
N TYR A 35 28.63 -26.12 14.46
CA TYR A 35 29.27 -25.52 13.28
C TYR A 35 30.52 -24.71 13.66
N MET A 36 30.44 -23.88 14.71
CA MET A 36 31.60 -23.11 15.19
C MET A 36 32.72 -24.02 15.69
N ALA A 37 32.40 -25.10 16.40
CA ALA A 37 33.41 -26.05 16.88
C ALA A 37 34.14 -26.79 15.74
N GLN A 38 33.47 -27.04 14.62
CA GLN A 38 34.08 -27.68 13.45
C GLN A 38 34.93 -26.72 12.61
N ASN A 39 34.46 -25.49 12.40
CA ASN A 39 35.10 -24.54 11.47
C ASN A 39 36.05 -23.55 12.15
N CYS A 40 35.90 -23.33 13.46
CA CYS A 40 36.77 -22.47 14.25
C CYS A 40 37.05 -23.14 15.61
N PRO A 41 37.84 -24.24 15.60
CA PRO A 41 38.22 -24.93 16.82
C PRO A 41 39.12 -24.04 17.69
N GLU A 42 39.20 -24.39 18.98
CA GLU A 42 40.03 -23.67 19.94
C GLU A 42 41.51 -23.64 19.50
N LEU A 43 42.10 -22.44 19.55
CA LEU A 43 43.46 -22.20 19.09
C LEU A 43 44.49 -22.84 20.02
N SER A 44 45.21 -23.84 19.53
CA SER A 44 46.40 -24.38 20.20
C SER A 44 47.62 -23.57 19.80
N ILE A 45 48.20 -22.80 20.73
CA ILE A 45 49.39 -21.98 20.48
C ILE A 45 50.64 -22.89 20.43
N PRO A 46 51.36 -22.95 19.30
CA PRO A 46 52.59 -23.73 19.18
C PRO A 46 53.72 -23.13 20.04
N HIS A 47 54.64 -23.97 20.51
CA HIS A 47 55.76 -23.54 21.35
C HIS A 47 56.99 -23.09 20.53
N SER A 48 57.05 -23.45 19.25
CA SER A 48 58.12 -23.05 18.33
C SER A 48 57.83 -21.70 17.68
N MET A 49 58.85 -20.83 17.59
CA MET A 49 58.74 -19.53 16.92
C MET A 49 58.32 -19.68 15.45
N GLN A 50 58.85 -20.69 14.75
CA GLN A 50 58.56 -20.90 13.33
C GLN A 50 57.10 -21.34 13.12
N GLU A 51 56.63 -22.28 13.94
CA GLU A 51 55.25 -22.78 13.88
C GLU A 51 54.24 -21.68 14.22
N LEU A 52 54.59 -20.78 15.16
CA LEU A 52 53.77 -19.62 15.49
C LEU A 52 53.67 -18.64 14.33
N GLN A 53 54.79 -18.33 13.64
CA GLN A 53 54.78 -17.45 12.47
C GLN A 53 53.92 -18.04 11.33
N ASP A 54 54.01 -19.35 11.09
CA ASP A 54 53.23 -20.02 10.06
C ASP A 54 51.74 -20.09 10.42
N LEU A 55 51.40 -20.29 11.70
CA LEU A 55 50.03 -20.20 12.20
C LEU A 55 49.45 -18.81 11.99
N CYS A 56 50.18 -17.75 12.35
CA CYS A 56 49.74 -16.36 12.17
C CYS A 56 49.47 -16.03 10.69
N LYS A 57 50.35 -16.47 9.77
CA LYS A 57 50.14 -16.28 8.33
C LYS A 57 48.88 -17.01 7.84
N LYS A 58 48.68 -18.26 8.28
CA LYS A 58 47.49 -19.05 7.92
C LYS A 58 46.20 -18.43 8.44
N LEU A 59 46.20 -17.95 9.69
CA LEU A 59 45.04 -17.29 10.28
C LEU A 59 44.69 -16.01 9.54
N HIS A 60 45.68 -15.18 9.19
CA HIS A 60 45.44 -13.96 8.44
C HIS A 60 44.77 -14.24 7.08
N GLN A 61 45.32 -15.18 6.30
CA GLN A 61 44.73 -15.59 5.03
C GLN A 61 43.32 -16.18 5.19
N THR A 62 43.06 -16.89 6.30
CA THR A 62 41.74 -17.47 6.58
C THR A 62 40.73 -16.40 6.95
N ILE A 63 41.16 -15.39 7.73
CA ILE A 63 40.32 -14.24 8.10
C ILE A 63 39.89 -13.50 6.84
N ASP A 64 40.82 -13.19 5.93
CA ASP A 64 40.50 -12.46 4.69
C ASP A 64 39.44 -13.19 3.86
N LYS A 65 39.61 -14.50 3.66
CA LYS A 65 38.62 -15.34 2.95
C LYS A 65 37.27 -15.38 3.66
N THR A 66 37.28 -15.53 4.99
CA THR A 66 36.04 -15.62 5.78
C THR A 66 35.28 -14.29 5.75
N ASP A 67 35.99 -13.16 5.77
CA ASP A 67 35.38 -11.84 5.71
C ASP A 67 34.78 -11.53 4.33
N GLU A 68 35.41 -11.99 3.25
CA GLU A 68 34.84 -11.96 1.90
C GLU A 68 33.54 -12.78 1.82
N GLU A 69 33.56 -14.03 2.29
CA GLU A 69 32.36 -14.88 2.34
C GLU A 69 31.25 -14.26 3.21
N ARG A 70 31.62 -13.67 4.36
CA ARG A 70 30.68 -12.95 5.23
C ARG A 70 30.03 -11.78 4.50
N TYR A 71 30.80 -11.02 3.73
CA TYR A 71 30.29 -9.88 2.95
C TYR A 71 29.28 -10.33 1.89
N ASP A 72 29.58 -11.41 1.17
CA ASP A 72 28.70 -12.00 0.17
C ASP A 72 27.40 -12.53 0.78
N LEU A 73 27.50 -13.26 1.90
CA LEU A 73 26.33 -13.75 2.62
C LEU A 73 25.48 -12.60 3.15
N GLY A 74 26.11 -11.56 3.72
CA GLY A 74 25.42 -10.34 4.16
C GLY A 74 24.68 -9.65 3.02
N SER A 75 25.31 -9.56 1.84
CA SER A 75 24.70 -9.00 0.63
C SER A 75 23.50 -9.82 0.14
N LYS A 76 23.56 -11.16 0.23
CA LYS A 76 22.42 -12.04 -0.10
C LYS A 76 21.24 -11.83 0.85
N VAL A 77 21.50 -11.76 2.15
CA VAL A 77 20.47 -11.49 3.17
C VAL A 77 19.79 -10.14 2.93
N GLN A 78 20.57 -9.09 2.64
CA GLN A 78 20.02 -7.77 2.31
C GLN A 78 19.13 -7.78 1.07
N LYS A 79 19.47 -8.56 0.03
CA LYS A 79 18.61 -8.71 -1.15
C LYS A 79 17.29 -9.39 -0.78
N THR A 80 17.34 -10.46 -0.02
CA THR A 80 16.12 -11.16 0.43
C THR A 80 15.25 -10.30 1.35
N ASP A 81 15.84 -9.48 2.21
CA ASP A 81 15.09 -8.57 3.08
C ASP A 81 14.36 -7.49 2.27
N LYS A 82 15.03 -6.91 1.27
CA LYS A 82 14.40 -5.95 0.35
C LYS A 82 13.25 -6.57 -0.43
N GLU A 83 13.42 -7.79 -0.93
CA GLU A 83 12.33 -8.51 -1.60
C GLU A 83 11.13 -8.74 -0.66
N ILE A 84 11.38 -9.09 0.61
CA ILE A 84 10.33 -9.23 1.62
C ILE A 84 9.62 -7.90 1.88
N GLU A 85 10.35 -6.79 1.96
CA GLU A 85 9.78 -5.45 2.13
C GLU A 85 8.88 -5.06 0.94
N ASP A 86 9.35 -5.27 -0.28
CA ASP A 86 8.57 -5.02 -1.51
C ASP A 86 7.30 -5.85 -1.55
N LEU A 87 7.39 -7.13 -1.18
CA LEU A 87 6.24 -8.02 -1.10
C LEU A 87 5.26 -7.58 -0.02
N LYS A 88 5.74 -7.13 1.16
CA LYS A 88 4.89 -6.58 2.22
C LYS A 88 4.13 -5.34 1.73
N ILE A 89 4.80 -4.44 1.01
CA ILE A 89 4.16 -3.25 0.41
C ILE A 89 3.07 -3.68 -0.60
N LYS A 90 3.40 -4.59 -1.53
CA LYS A 90 2.42 -5.12 -2.49
C LYS A 90 1.21 -5.76 -1.81
N VAL A 91 1.42 -6.50 -0.72
CA VAL A 91 0.32 -7.08 0.09
C VAL A 91 -0.55 -5.98 0.70
N ILE A 92 0.06 -4.93 1.27
CA ILE A 92 -0.67 -3.78 1.82
C ILE A 92 -1.49 -3.07 0.74
N ASP A 93 -0.93 -2.85 -0.45
CA ASP A 93 -1.64 -2.19 -1.55
C ASP A 93 -2.82 -3.01 -2.07
N LEU A 94 -2.65 -4.34 -2.16
CA LEU A 94 -3.76 -5.24 -2.48
C LEU A 94 -4.84 -5.15 -1.40
N ILE A 95 -4.49 -5.24 -0.12
CA ILE A 95 -5.46 -5.08 0.97
C ILE A 95 -6.15 -3.71 0.93
N GLY A 96 -5.42 -2.64 0.60
CA GLY A 96 -5.94 -1.28 0.43
C GLY A 96 -6.93 -1.15 -0.72
N LYS A 97 -6.66 -1.78 -1.87
CA LYS A 97 -7.58 -1.87 -3.02
C LYS A 97 -8.85 -2.63 -2.69
N PHE A 98 -8.78 -3.64 -1.82
CA PHE A 98 -9.91 -4.48 -1.41
C PHE A 98 -10.54 -4.09 -0.07
N LYS A 99 -10.10 -2.99 0.58
CA LYS A 99 -10.79 -2.44 1.75
C LYS A 99 -12.15 -1.92 1.28
N LYS A 100 -13.14 -2.81 1.32
CA LYS A 100 -14.50 -2.59 0.82
C LYS A 100 -14.92 -1.18 1.29
N PRO A 101 -15.19 -0.24 0.37
CA PRO A 101 -15.76 1.05 0.77
C PRO A 101 -16.94 0.72 1.68
N ALA A 102 -17.05 1.37 2.83
CA ALA A 102 -18.19 1.17 3.70
C ALA A 102 -19.44 1.37 2.84
N LEU A 103 -20.10 0.27 2.44
CA LEU A 103 -21.25 0.32 1.57
C LEU A 103 -22.32 1.03 2.38
N ARG A 104 -22.48 2.33 2.16
CA ARG A 104 -23.63 3.05 2.66
C ARG A 104 -24.83 2.35 2.05
N LYS A 105 -25.75 1.86 2.90
CA LYS A 105 -27.01 1.28 2.44
C LYS A 105 -27.66 2.28 1.49
N VAL A 106 -27.66 1.95 0.21
CA VAL A 106 -28.38 2.74 -0.79
C VAL A 106 -29.85 2.50 -0.49
N ARG A 107 -30.52 3.53 0.06
CA ARG A 107 -31.98 3.55 0.07
C ARG A 107 -32.46 3.69 -1.37
N MET A 108 -33.62 3.13 -1.66
CA MET A 108 -34.19 2.99 -3.01
C MET A 108 -34.04 4.25 -3.87
N SER A 109 -33.90 4.10 -5.20
CA SER A 109 -33.78 5.24 -6.10
C SER A 109 -35.08 6.07 -6.12
N ALA A 110 -34.95 7.37 -6.40
CA ALA A 110 -36.09 8.29 -6.46
C ALA A 110 -37.18 7.79 -7.44
N ASP A 111 -36.77 7.26 -8.59
CA ASP A 111 -37.69 6.72 -9.60
C ASP A 111 -38.40 5.46 -9.10
N GLN A 112 -37.72 4.57 -8.37
CA GLN A 112 -38.36 3.37 -7.79
C GLN A 112 -39.38 3.74 -6.70
N MET A 113 -39.11 4.76 -5.89
CA MET A 113 -40.07 5.22 -4.88
C MET A 113 -41.25 5.96 -5.50
N LEU A 114 -41.02 6.79 -6.51
CA LEU A 114 -42.10 7.50 -7.22
C LEU A 114 -42.99 6.53 -8.00
N GLN A 115 -42.41 5.53 -8.66
CA GLN A 115 -43.16 4.49 -9.35
C GLN A 115 -43.97 3.62 -8.38
N ALA A 116 -43.43 3.35 -7.19
CA ALA A 116 -44.14 2.60 -6.14
C ALA A 116 -45.30 3.40 -5.50
N LEU A 117 -45.16 4.73 -5.35
CA LEU A 117 -46.18 5.59 -4.74
C LEU A 117 -47.25 6.08 -5.73
N LEU A 118 -46.89 6.30 -6.99
CA LEU A 118 -47.75 6.97 -7.98
C LEU A 118 -48.17 6.04 -9.15
N GLY A 119 -47.66 4.81 -9.18
CA GLY A 119 -47.98 3.83 -10.22
C GLY A 119 -47.58 4.28 -11.63
N SER A 120 -48.23 3.72 -12.66
CA SER A 120 -47.91 3.94 -14.08
C SER A 120 -48.20 5.36 -14.60
N LYS A 121 -48.77 6.25 -13.78
CA LYS A 121 -49.10 7.63 -14.18
C LYS A 121 -47.88 8.55 -14.26
N HIS A 122 -46.76 8.22 -13.62
CA HIS A 122 -45.54 9.05 -13.71
C HIS A 122 -44.54 8.43 -14.69
N LYS A 123 -44.63 8.85 -15.97
CA LYS A 123 -43.72 8.45 -17.05
C LYS A 123 -42.78 9.59 -17.47
N VAL A 124 -42.38 10.43 -16.52
CA VAL A 124 -41.45 11.53 -16.77
C VAL A 124 -40.05 11.04 -16.42
N SER A 125 -39.24 10.75 -17.43
CA SER A 125 -37.81 10.54 -17.19
C SER A 125 -37.20 11.87 -16.73
N LEU A 126 -36.63 11.87 -15.54
CA LEU A 126 -35.96 13.03 -14.94
C LEU A 126 -34.59 13.31 -15.60
N ASP A 127 -34.43 13.01 -16.88
CA ASP A 127 -33.21 13.33 -17.61
C ASP A 127 -33.25 14.76 -18.12
N LEU A 128 -32.32 15.57 -17.60
CA LEU A 128 -32.16 16.99 -17.97
C LEU A 128 -32.05 17.21 -19.50
N ARG A 129 -31.66 16.19 -20.27
CA ARG A 129 -31.55 16.26 -21.73
C ARG A 129 -32.90 16.44 -22.42
N ALA A 130 -33.99 15.95 -21.83
CA ALA A 130 -35.32 16.01 -22.45
C ALA A 130 -36.01 17.38 -22.25
N ASN A 131 -35.52 18.22 -21.33
CA ASN A 131 -36.15 19.50 -20.96
C ASN A 131 -35.41 20.74 -21.49
N LEU A 132 -34.37 20.57 -22.31
CA LEU A 132 -33.74 21.68 -23.01
C LEU A 132 -34.59 22.05 -24.23
N LYS A 133 -35.42 23.10 -24.08
CA LYS A 133 -36.16 23.71 -25.19
C LYS A 133 -35.20 24.16 -26.29
N GLN A 134 -35.50 23.80 -27.54
CA GLN A 134 -34.96 24.48 -28.72
C GLN A 134 -35.46 25.94 -28.69
N VAL A 135 -34.64 26.85 -28.17
CA VAL A 135 -34.90 28.28 -28.27
C VAL A 135 -34.37 28.75 -29.61
N LYS A 136 -35.28 29.17 -30.50
CA LYS A 136 -34.95 29.89 -31.74
C LYS A 136 -34.13 31.12 -31.38
N LYS A 137 -32.94 31.20 -31.97
CA LYS A 137 -31.94 32.24 -31.78
C LYS A 137 -32.39 33.49 -32.54
N GLU A 138 -33.01 34.46 -31.86
CA GLU A 138 -33.04 35.84 -32.36
C GLU A 138 -31.71 36.49 -31.96
N VAL A 139 -30.86 36.70 -32.96
CA VAL A 139 -29.53 37.29 -32.80
C VAL A 139 -29.69 38.80 -32.69
N LYS A 140 -29.46 39.35 -31.50
CA LYS A 140 -29.05 40.74 -31.33
C LYS A 140 -27.55 40.71 -31.01
N GLU A 141 -26.73 41.02 -32.01
CA GLU A 141 -25.28 41.17 -31.87
C GLU A 141 -24.99 42.43 -31.08
N GLU A 142 -24.81 42.28 -29.77
CA GLU A 142 -23.90 43.15 -29.04
C GLU A 142 -22.55 42.43 -29.02
N ALA A 143 -21.63 42.90 -29.87
CA ALA A 143 -20.25 42.46 -29.89
C ALA A 143 -19.58 42.93 -28.60
N ALA A 144 -19.72 42.14 -27.54
CA ALA A 144 -18.75 42.18 -26.45
C ALA A 144 -17.40 41.81 -27.06
N ASP A 145 -16.42 42.70 -26.90
CA ASP A 145 -15.01 42.45 -27.18
C ASP A 145 -14.54 41.31 -26.26
N VAL A 146 -14.82 40.07 -26.68
CA VAL A 146 -14.20 38.88 -26.13
C VAL A 146 -12.80 38.90 -26.70
N GLY A 147 -11.89 39.57 -25.99
CA GLY A 147 -10.48 39.67 -26.35
C GLY A 147 -9.94 38.33 -26.86
N ASP A 148 -9.09 38.41 -27.88
CA ASP A 148 -8.65 37.26 -28.65
C ASP A 148 -7.81 36.29 -27.80
N TRP A 149 -8.47 35.34 -27.15
CA TRP A 149 -7.86 34.23 -26.40
C TRP A 149 -6.86 33.42 -27.25
N ARG A 150 -6.93 33.55 -28.58
CA ARG A 150 -5.99 32.92 -29.52
C ARG A 150 -4.60 33.56 -29.46
N PHE A 151 -4.51 34.86 -29.21
CA PHE A 151 -3.24 35.58 -29.09
C PHE A 151 -2.47 35.20 -27.81
N GLU A 152 -3.17 35.07 -26.68
CA GLU A 152 -2.57 34.60 -25.41
C GLU A 152 -2.13 33.12 -25.45
N HIS A 153 -2.92 32.26 -26.10
CA HIS A 153 -2.58 30.84 -26.23
C HIS A 153 -1.40 30.61 -27.20
N ASN A 154 -1.34 31.36 -28.31
CA ASN A 154 -0.22 31.30 -29.25
C ASN A 154 1.08 31.79 -28.59
N ASN A 155 1.04 32.91 -27.86
CA ASN A 155 2.21 33.43 -27.14
C ASN A 155 2.70 32.44 -26.06
N CYS A 156 1.80 31.76 -25.35
CA CYS A 156 2.17 30.70 -24.40
C CYS A 156 2.85 29.49 -25.07
N GLN A 157 2.39 29.10 -26.27
CA GLN A 157 3.01 28.04 -27.06
C GLN A 157 4.38 28.45 -27.62
N ASP A 158 4.52 29.69 -28.09
CA ASP A 158 5.76 30.25 -28.60
C ASP A 158 6.82 30.37 -27.51
N VAL A 159 6.45 30.84 -26.31
CA VAL A 159 7.36 30.87 -25.16
C VAL A 159 7.79 29.45 -24.74
N ARG A 160 6.87 28.48 -24.76
CA ARG A 160 7.18 27.08 -24.45
C ARG A 160 8.14 26.46 -25.48
N SER A 161 7.96 26.75 -26.77
CA SER A 161 8.84 26.24 -27.82
C SER A 161 10.23 26.85 -27.75
N LEU A 162 10.33 28.17 -27.52
CA LEU A 162 11.58 28.88 -27.26
C LEU A 162 12.33 28.29 -26.05
N LEU A 163 11.63 28.08 -24.93
CA LEU A 163 12.22 27.50 -23.73
C LEU A 163 12.75 26.08 -23.96
N LEU A 164 12.01 25.25 -24.69
CA LEU A 164 12.47 23.91 -25.06
C LEU A 164 13.68 23.94 -26.00
N SER A 165 13.72 24.88 -26.95
CA SER A 165 14.85 25.05 -27.85
C SER A 165 16.12 25.47 -27.11
N ILE A 166 16.00 26.39 -26.15
CA ILE A 166 17.13 26.83 -25.32
C ILE A 166 17.58 25.68 -24.41
N ALA A 167 16.65 24.97 -23.77
CA ALA A 167 16.96 23.83 -22.92
C ALA A 167 17.67 22.70 -23.70
N ALA A 168 17.26 22.43 -24.93
CA ALA A 168 17.95 21.47 -25.80
C ALA A 168 19.39 21.90 -26.10
N GLY A 169 19.61 23.18 -26.42
CA GLY A 169 20.96 23.71 -26.65
C GLY A 169 21.85 23.62 -25.40
N LEU A 170 21.30 23.90 -24.21
CA LEU A 170 22.03 23.77 -22.94
C LEU A 170 22.39 22.31 -22.63
N LEU A 171 21.49 21.37 -22.89
CA LEU A 171 21.76 19.93 -22.72
C LEU A 171 22.86 19.43 -23.68
N GLU A 172 22.90 19.93 -24.92
CA GLU A 172 23.95 19.57 -25.86
C GLU A 172 25.31 20.15 -25.42
N ALA A 173 25.33 21.39 -24.94
CA ALA A 173 26.54 22.02 -24.40
C ALA A 173 27.07 21.29 -23.16
N GLU A 174 26.19 20.93 -22.22
CA GLU A 174 26.54 20.14 -21.04
C GLU A 174 27.09 18.76 -21.44
N ALA A 175 26.47 18.08 -22.42
CA ALA A 175 26.96 16.80 -22.91
C ALA A 175 28.37 16.89 -23.51
N LYS A 176 28.69 17.98 -24.24
CA LYS A 176 30.04 18.23 -24.76
C LYS A 176 31.04 18.47 -23.62
N GLN A 177 30.67 19.30 -22.64
CA GLN A 177 31.52 19.56 -21.48
C GLN A 177 31.83 18.29 -20.70
N LEU A 178 30.84 17.41 -20.48
CA LEU A 178 31.04 16.13 -19.79
C LEU A 178 32.03 15.20 -20.52
N VAL A 179 32.07 15.23 -21.85
CA VAL A 179 33.04 14.46 -22.64
C VAL A 179 34.44 15.04 -22.47
N GLU A 180 34.57 16.37 -22.56
CA GLU A 180 35.85 17.06 -22.38
C GLU A 180 36.41 16.87 -20.96
N ASP A 181 35.57 17.04 -19.93
CA ASP A 181 35.93 16.81 -18.53
C ASP A 181 36.37 15.35 -18.31
N LYS A 182 35.70 14.38 -18.95
CA LYS A 182 36.08 12.97 -18.90
C LYS A 182 37.44 12.74 -19.55
N GLU A 183 37.70 13.32 -20.72
CA GLU A 183 38.99 13.21 -21.41
C GLU A 183 40.12 13.84 -20.59
N SER A 184 39.88 15.04 -20.02
CA SER A 184 40.84 15.70 -19.12
C SER A 184 41.15 14.84 -17.89
N TYR A 185 40.12 14.28 -17.25
CA TYR A 185 40.28 13.41 -16.09
C TYR A 185 41.09 12.15 -16.43
N ILE A 186 40.82 11.49 -17.56
CA ILE A 186 41.56 10.31 -18.01
C ILE A 186 43.02 10.67 -18.29
N ASN A 187 43.28 11.80 -18.94
CA ASN A 187 44.65 12.24 -19.24
C ASN A 187 45.47 12.55 -17.96
N GLU A 188 44.83 13.09 -16.92
CA GLU A 188 45.48 13.36 -15.63
C GLU A 188 45.74 12.09 -14.82
N HIS A 189 44.79 11.14 -14.80
CA HIS A 189 44.84 9.97 -13.92
C HIS A 189 45.45 8.73 -14.59
N CYS A 190 45.41 8.66 -15.92
CA CYS A 190 45.96 7.59 -16.72
C CYS A 190 46.71 8.16 -17.94
N PRO A 191 47.84 8.86 -17.72
CA PRO A 191 48.66 9.37 -18.81
C PRO A 191 49.25 8.24 -19.65
N GLU A 192 49.65 8.56 -20.89
CA GLU A 192 50.27 7.60 -21.78
C GLU A 192 51.47 6.89 -21.13
N VAL A 193 51.49 5.57 -21.22
CA VAL A 193 52.50 4.74 -20.58
C VAL A 193 53.83 4.89 -21.31
N ASN A 194 54.84 5.42 -20.61
CA ASN A 194 56.21 5.45 -21.10
C ASN A 194 56.90 4.13 -20.81
N PHE A 195 57.13 3.32 -21.85
CA PHE A 195 57.95 2.12 -21.79
C PHE A 195 59.42 2.54 -21.74
N GLY A 196 59.99 2.62 -20.54
CA GLY A 196 61.40 2.95 -20.34
C GLY A 196 62.37 2.09 -21.15
N GLY A 197 63.63 2.51 -21.25
CA GLY A 197 64.61 1.86 -22.10
C GLY A 197 65.24 0.59 -21.51
N SER A 198 65.16 0.38 -20.19
CA SER A 198 65.81 -0.74 -19.51
C SER A 198 64.84 -1.83 -19.06
N MET A 199 65.33 -3.07 -18.98
CA MET A 199 64.53 -4.23 -18.54
C MET A 199 64.04 -4.09 -17.09
N GLN A 200 64.83 -3.47 -16.21
CA GLN A 200 64.46 -3.27 -14.80
C GLN A 200 63.31 -2.26 -14.66
N GLU A 201 63.38 -1.13 -15.37
CA GLU A 201 62.31 -0.12 -15.38
C GLU A 201 61.00 -0.71 -15.90
N LEU A 202 61.06 -1.58 -16.90
CA LEU A 202 59.89 -2.26 -17.45
C LEU A 202 59.25 -3.20 -16.43
N GLN A 203 60.06 -4.00 -15.72
CA GLN A 203 59.55 -4.90 -14.67
C GLN A 203 58.90 -4.15 -13.52
N ASP A 204 59.48 -3.03 -13.09
CA ASP A 204 58.94 -2.20 -12.02
C ASP A 204 57.67 -1.47 -12.44
N LEU A 205 57.58 -1.02 -13.70
CA LEU A 205 56.37 -0.49 -14.30
C LEU A 205 55.24 -1.52 -14.33
N CYS A 206 55.51 -2.75 -14.79
CA CYS A 206 54.53 -3.84 -14.81
C CYS A 206 53.97 -4.14 -13.42
N LYS A 207 54.83 -4.21 -12.39
CA LYS A 207 54.40 -4.43 -11.00
C LYS A 207 53.52 -3.28 -10.49
N LYS A 208 53.90 -2.03 -10.77
CA LYS A 208 53.13 -0.84 -10.39
C LYS A 208 51.76 -0.81 -11.07
N LEU A 209 51.70 -1.09 -12.38
CA LEU A 209 50.44 -1.14 -13.12
C LEU A 209 49.51 -2.23 -12.57
N HIS A 210 50.03 -3.41 -12.25
CA HIS A 210 49.22 -4.47 -11.67
C HIS A 210 48.61 -4.07 -10.32
N GLN A 211 49.40 -3.48 -9.42
CA GLN A 211 48.90 -2.98 -8.13
C GLN A 211 47.88 -1.85 -8.29
N ASN A 212 48.06 -0.99 -9.29
CA ASN A 212 47.11 0.09 -9.57
C ASN A 212 45.81 -0.44 -10.15
N ILE A 213 45.86 -1.45 -11.02
CA ILE A 213 44.66 -2.11 -11.56
C ILE A 213 43.82 -2.68 -10.40
N ASP A 214 44.43 -3.39 -9.47
CA ASP A 214 43.71 -3.99 -8.34
C ASP A 214 42.97 -2.91 -7.51
N LYS A 215 43.63 -1.78 -7.23
CA LYS A 215 43.02 -0.66 -6.50
C LYS A 215 41.90 0.02 -7.27
N ILE A 216 42.11 0.30 -8.56
CA ILE A 216 41.10 0.96 -9.41
C ILE A 216 39.88 0.06 -9.60
N ASP A 217 40.08 -1.26 -9.69
CA ASP A 217 39.00 -2.23 -9.81
C ASP A 217 38.15 -2.30 -8.54
N GLU A 218 38.78 -2.21 -7.36
CA GLU A 218 38.07 -2.09 -6.08
C GLU A 218 37.25 -0.78 -6.01
N GLU A 219 37.85 0.37 -6.36
CA GLU A 219 37.15 1.65 -6.41
C GLU A 219 36.00 1.65 -7.42
N ARG A 220 36.20 1.03 -8.60
CA ARG A 220 35.16 0.87 -9.63
C ARG A 220 33.99 0.06 -9.09
N TYR A 221 34.27 -1.05 -8.40
CA TYR A 221 33.23 -1.89 -7.81
C TYR A 221 32.39 -1.12 -6.79
N ASP A 222 33.04 -0.35 -5.91
CA ASP A 222 32.36 0.49 -4.92
C ASP A 222 31.51 1.59 -5.55
N MET A 223 32.02 2.24 -6.59
CA MET A 223 31.28 3.26 -7.34
C MET A 223 30.08 2.67 -8.07
N GLU A 224 30.23 1.50 -8.69
CA GLU A 224 29.13 0.78 -9.33
C GLU A 224 28.06 0.37 -8.30
N ALA A 225 28.47 -0.11 -7.13
CA ALA A 225 27.56 -0.46 -6.04
C ALA A 225 26.78 0.78 -5.53
N LYS A 226 27.42 1.95 -5.44
CA LYS A 226 26.74 3.22 -5.09
C LYS A 226 25.71 3.62 -6.15
N VAL A 227 26.07 3.57 -7.44
CA VAL A 227 25.14 3.86 -8.56
C VAL A 227 23.97 2.88 -8.58
N ALA A 228 24.22 1.60 -8.33
CA ALA A 228 23.16 0.60 -8.25
C ALA A 228 22.18 0.87 -7.09
N LYS A 229 22.68 1.34 -5.93
CA LYS A 229 21.83 1.74 -4.79
C LYS A 229 20.97 2.95 -5.13
N THR A 230 21.55 4.00 -5.71
CA THR A 230 20.80 5.20 -6.08
C THR A 230 19.76 4.91 -7.17
N ASN A 231 20.08 4.05 -8.14
CA ASN A 231 19.10 3.62 -9.16
C ASN A 231 17.91 2.88 -8.54
N LYS A 232 18.14 1.97 -7.59
CA LYS A 232 17.06 1.30 -6.85
C LYS A 232 16.19 2.29 -6.10
N GLU A 233 16.79 3.25 -5.40
CA GLU A 233 16.04 4.29 -4.70
C GLU A 233 15.18 5.12 -5.65
N ILE A 234 15.71 5.47 -6.84
CA ILE A 234 14.95 6.16 -7.88
C ILE A 234 13.77 5.31 -8.39
N GLU A 235 13.97 4.01 -8.59
CA GLU A 235 12.91 3.09 -8.99
C GLU A 235 11.80 3.01 -7.93
N ASP A 236 12.16 2.85 -6.66
CA ASP A 236 11.22 2.84 -5.54
C ASP A 236 10.45 4.15 -5.44
N LEU A 237 11.12 5.28 -5.61
CA LEU A 237 10.49 6.60 -5.62
C LEU A 237 9.55 6.77 -6.82
N LYS A 238 9.93 6.29 -8.02
CA LYS A 238 9.06 6.29 -9.20
C LYS A 238 7.79 5.48 -8.95
N ILE A 239 7.90 4.30 -8.32
CA ILE A 239 6.75 3.47 -7.92
C ILE A 239 5.87 4.24 -6.94
N LYS A 240 6.43 4.81 -5.87
CA LYS A 240 5.69 5.63 -4.90
C LYS A 240 4.96 6.81 -5.56
N VAL A 241 5.59 7.50 -6.51
CA VAL A 241 4.95 8.58 -7.28
C VAL A 241 3.75 8.07 -8.09
N VAL A 242 3.88 6.91 -8.72
CA VAL A 242 2.78 6.26 -9.46
C VAL A 242 1.65 5.86 -8.52
N ASP A 243 1.95 5.29 -7.35
CA ASP A 243 0.94 4.89 -6.37
C ASP A 243 0.21 6.07 -5.76
N LEU A 244 0.91 7.17 -5.48
CA LEU A 244 0.28 8.43 -5.07
C LEU A 244 -0.64 8.97 -6.17
N LYS A 245 -0.21 8.96 -7.45
CA LYS A 245 -1.07 9.33 -8.58
C LYS A 245 -2.28 8.39 -8.75
N GLY A 246 -2.12 7.10 -8.44
CA GLY A 246 -3.16 6.06 -8.56
C GLY A 246 -4.20 6.10 -7.43
N LYS A 247 -3.76 6.26 -6.17
CA LYS A 247 -4.61 6.37 -4.97
C LYS A 247 -5.50 7.62 -4.99
N PHE A 248 -5.04 8.67 -5.68
CA PHE A 248 -5.78 9.90 -5.93
C PHE A 248 -6.14 10.08 -7.41
N LYS A 249 -6.43 9.00 -8.16
CA LYS A 249 -7.22 9.18 -9.40
C LYS A 249 -8.49 9.90 -8.99
N LYS A 250 -8.57 11.20 -9.29
CA LYS A 250 -9.70 12.07 -8.96
C LYS A 250 -10.94 11.28 -9.37
N PRO A 251 -11.76 10.78 -8.41
CA PRO A 251 -12.91 9.98 -8.77
C PRO A 251 -13.69 10.82 -9.76
N VAL A 252 -13.96 10.29 -10.96
CA VAL A 252 -14.70 11.01 -11.98
C VAL A 252 -15.92 11.55 -11.27
N LEU A 253 -15.97 12.88 -11.10
CA LEU A 253 -17.00 13.53 -10.31
C LEU A 253 -18.30 13.19 -11.01
N LYS A 254 -19.01 12.16 -10.53
CA LYS A 254 -20.35 11.88 -10.99
C LYS A 254 -21.15 13.09 -10.57
N LYS A 255 -21.73 13.76 -11.56
CA LYS A 255 -22.55 14.95 -11.38
C LYS A 255 -23.64 14.61 -10.35
N VAL A 256 -23.45 15.04 -9.11
CA VAL A 256 -24.43 14.84 -8.05
C VAL A 256 -25.57 15.78 -8.38
N ARG A 257 -26.70 15.22 -8.81
CA ARG A 257 -27.95 15.99 -8.92
C ARG A 257 -28.35 16.41 -7.50
N MET A 258 -28.88 17.63 -7.35
CA MET A 258 -29.21 18.25 -6.05
C MET A 258 -29.92 17.27 -5.11
N SER A 259 -29.62 17.37 -3.80
CA SER A 259 -30.26 16.53 -2.78
C SER A 259 -31.78 16.74 -2.75
N ALA A 260 -32.52 15.71 -2.38
CA ALA A 260 -33.99 15.73 -2.36
C ALA A 260 -34.55 16.92 -1.55
N ASP A 261 -33.95 17.21 -0.39
CA ASP A 261 -34.36 18.32 0.46
C ASP A 261 -34.06 19.69 -0.18
N GLN A 262 -32.91 19.85 -0.85
CA GLN A 262 -32.58 21.10 -1.55
C GLN A 262 -33.49 21.36 -2.74
N MET A 263 -33.88 20.31 -3.48
CA MET A 263 -34.77 20.45 -4.62
C MET A 263 -36.22 20.69 -4.18
N LEU A 264 -36.69 20.02 -3.12
CA LEU A 264 -38.01 20.26 -2.54
C LEU A 264 -38.11 21.64 -1.90
N GLN A 265 -37.09 22.08 -1.17
CA GLN A 265 -37.05 23.43 -0.60
C GLN A 265 -37.03 24.51 -1.69
N ALA A 266 -36.35 24.27 -2.81
CA ALA A 266 -36.33 25.19 -3.94
C ALA A 266 -37.65 25.24 -4.73
N LEU A 267 -38.37 24.12 -4.85
CA LEU A 267 -39.64 24.04 -5.61
C LEU A 267 -40.88 24.39 -4.79
N LEU A 268 -40.88 24.13 -3.49
CA LEU A 268 -42.06 24.26 -2.61
C LEU A 268 -41.91 25.34 -1.54
N GLY A 269 -40.74 26.00 -1.47
CA GLY A 269 -40.45 27.05 -0.49
C GLY A 269 -40.53 26.55 0.96
N SER A 270 -40.78 27.47 1.91
CA SER A 270 -40.87 27.17 3.35
C SER A 270 -42.11 26.36 3.76
N LYS A 271 -43.06 26.11 2.85
CA LYS A 271 -44.36 25.52 3.18
C LYS A 271 -44.30 24.03 3.52
N HIS A 272 -43.29 23.31 3.01
CA HIS A 272 -43.06 21.89 3.30
C HIS A 272 -41.62 21.65 3.78
N LYS A 273 -41.30 22.18 4.97
CA LYS A 273 -40.11 21.77 5.71
C LYS A 273 -40.36 20.44 6.42
N VAL A 274 -40.43 19.36 5.65
CA VAL A 274 -40.42 18.00 6.21
C VAL A 274 -38.96 17.63 6.46
N SER A 275 -38.44 17.87 7.67
CA SER A 275 -37.14 17.32 8.05
C SER A 275 -37.28 15.80 8.11
N LEU A 276 -36.69 15.09 7.14
CA LEU A 276 -36.63 13.63 7.10
C LEU A 276 -35.63 13.06 8.13
N ASP A 277 -35.52 13.70 9.30
CA ASP A 277 -34.82 13.14 10.43
C ASP A 277 -35.67 12.00 11.00
N LEU A 278 -35.16 10.77 10.88
CA LEU A 278 -35.75 9.58 11.49
C LEU A 278 -36.03 9.74 12.99
N ARG A 279 -35.30 10.65 13.66
CA ARG A 279 -35.49 10.99 15.07
C ARG A 279 -36.78 11.77 15.34
N ALA A 280 -37.22 12.61 14.39
CA ALA A 280 -38.43 13.41 14.54
C ALA A 280 -39.72 12.62 14.28
N ASN A 281 -39.61 11.47 13.57
CA ASN A 281 -40.75 10.62 13.20
C ASN A 281 -40.95 9.41 14.13
N LEU A 282 -40.12 9.25 15.16
CA LEU A 282 -40.40 8.33 16.25
C LEU A 282 -41.43 8.99 17.17
N LYS A 283 -42.62 8.37 17.31
CA LYS A 283 -43.68 8.87 18.18
C LYS A 283 -43.12 9.15 19.58
N GLN A 284 -43.12 10.42 19.99
CA GLN A 284 -43.10 10.74 21.42
C GLN A 284 -44.34 10.09 22.03
N VAL A 285 -44.15 9.14 22.94
CA VAL A 285 -45.24 8.64 23.77
C VAL A 285 -45.65 9.79 24.68
N LYS A 286 -46.61 10.59 24.21
CA LYS A 286 -47.27 11.60 25.03
C LYS A 286 -48.09 10.88 26.09
N LYS A 287 -47.59 11.00 27.31
CA LYS A 287 -48.28 10.74 28.56
C LYS A 287 -49.39 11.78 28.70
N GLU A 288 -50.52 11.56 28.04
CA GLU A 288 -51.74 12.31 28.31
C GLU A 288 -52.54 11.52 29.34
N VAL A 289 -52.50 12.02 30.58
CA VAL A 289 -53.36 11.58 31.69
C VAL A 289 -54.79 12.00 31.32
N LYS A 290 -55.60 11.03 30.93
CA LYS A 290 -57.06 11.14 30.94
C LYS A 290 -57.56 10.11 31.94
N GLU A 291 -57.94 10.58 33.12
CA GLU A 291 -58.74 9.82 34.08
C GLU A 291 -60.03 9.39 33.38
N GLU A 292 -60.24 8.08 33.24
CA GLU A 292 -61.54 7.40 33.35
C GLU A 292 -61.35 5.87 33.21
N SER A 293 -61.89 5.12 34.18
CA SER A 293 -62.06 3.66 34.30
C SER A 293 -60.83 2.77 34.62
N ALA A 294 -60.41 2.82 35.89
CA ALA A 294 -59.47 1.87 36.50
C ALA A 294 -60.08 0.49 36.83
N GLU A 295 -60.95 -0.07 35.99
CA GLU A 295 -61.71 -1.30 36.29
C GLU A 295 -61.55 -2.45 35.29
N GLN A 296 -60.65 -2.32 34.31
CA GLN A 296 -60.43 -3.38 33.31
C GLN A 296 -58.97 -3.82 33.16
N VAL A 297 -58.20 -3.78 34.27
CA VAL A 297 -56.96 -4.57 34.40
C VAL A 297 -57.30 -5.78 35.26
N GLY A 298 -58.08 -6.69 34.68
CA GLY A 298 -58.39 -7.99 35.28
C GLY A 298 -57.11 -8.79 35.45
N ASP A 299 -56.93 -9.32 36.65
CA ASP A 299 -55.83 -10.16 37.11
C ASP A 299 -55.77 -11.49 36.33
N TRP A 300 -54.69 -11.71 35.56
CA TRP A 300 -54.50 -12.94 34.75
C TRP A 300 -53.97 -14.13 35.57
N ARG A 301 -53.95 -14.05 36.91
CA ARG A 301 -53.54 -15.14 37.79
C ARG A 301 -54.70 -15.98 38.34
N LYS A 302 -55.52 -16.56 37.46
CA LYS A 302 -56.36 -17.71 37.84
C LYS A 302 -56.31 -18.80 36.78
N ASN A 303 -55.47 -19.78 37.06
CA ASN A 303 -55.72 -21.23 37.01
C ASN A 303 -54.51 -22.00 36.46
N ILE A 304 -53.41 -22.01 37.22
CA ILE A 304 -52.43 -23.09 37.14
C ILE A 304 -52.92 -24.11 38.17
N GLU A 305 -53.75 -25.06 37.73
CA GLU A 305 -53.90 -26.32 38.46
C GLU A 305 -52.61 -27.11 38.27
N ASP A 306 -51.79 -27.12 39.33
CA ASP A 306 -50.70 -28.04 39.53
C ASP A 306 -51.22 -29.48 39.36
N LYS A 307 -50.96 -30.10 38.20
CA LYS A 307 -51.02 -31.56 38.05
C LYS A 307 -49.77 -32.23 38.65
N ALA A 308 -49.35 -31.76 39.81
CA ALA A 308 -48.41 -32.46 40.69
C ALA A 308 -49.19 -33.56 41.43
N GLY A 309 -49.47 -34.69 40.77
CA GLY A 309 -50.17 -35.81 41.43
C GLY A 309 -50.85 -36.87 40.57
N MET A 310 -50.36 -37.17 39.37
CA MET A 310 -50.79 -38.40 38.65
C MET A 310 -49.61 -39.33 38.40
N ASP A 311 -49.10 -39.88 39.50
CA ASP A 311 -48.31 -41.11 39.53
C ASP A 311 -49.29 -42.29 39.40
N GLY A 312 -49.42 -42.85 38.19
CA GLY A 312 -50.36 -43.94 37.93
C GLY A 312 -50.63 -44.19 36.45
N ARG A 313 -50.27 -45.40 36.00
CA ARG A 313 -50.42 -45.96 34.65
C ARG A 313 -51.82 -45.69 34.05
N LYS A 314 -51.91 -44.83 33.04
CA LYS A 314 -53.10 -44.71 32.18
C LYS A 314 -53.24 -45.98 31.33
N LYS A 315 -54.06 -46.93 31.80
CA LYS A 315 -54.60 -48.01 30.97
C LYS A 315 -55.71 -47.41 30.09
N MET A 316 -55.44 -47.30 28.80
CA MET A 316 -56.49 -47.20 27.79
C MET A 316 -56.94 -48.63 27.50
N PHE A 317 -58.22 -48.92 27.72
CA PHE A 317 -58.90 -50.04 27.06
C PHE A 317 -60.25 -49.55 26.57
N GLU A 318 -60.51 -49.85 25.31
CA GLU A 318 -61.70 -49.60 24.52
C GLU A 318 -62.90 -50.38 25.05
N SER A 319 -64.09 -49.79 24.92
CA SER A 319 -65.29 -50.53 24.51
C SER A 319 -66.44 -49.58 24.19
N GLU A 320 -66.93 -49.70 22.96
CA GLU A 320 -68.25 -49.27 22.50
C GLU A 320 -69.37 -49.93 23.33
N ALA A 321 -70.39 -49.13 23.66
CA ALA A 321 -71.84 -49.41 23.65
C ALA A 321 -72.57 -48.35 24.50
#